data_AF-A0A951FXK3-F1
#
_entry.id   AF-A0A951FXK3-F1
#
_cell.length_a   1.000
_cell.length_b   1.000
_cell.length_c   1.000
_cell.angle_alpha   90.00
_cell.angle_beta   90.00
_cell.angle_gamma   90.00
#
_symmetry.space_group_name_H-M   'P 1'
#
loop_
_entity.id
_entity.type
_entity.pdbx_description
1 polymer ?
#
loop_
_entity_poly.entity_id
_entity_poly.type
_entity_poly.pdbx_seq_one_letter_code
_entity_poly.pdbx_strand_id
1 'polypeptide(L)'
;MAQRSDSSLGIRTVEWLRDNGARGIVNTVENWYYSLNAPAKGGPALRALPAQSGVLATGATVVHHHRVHHYRPPRIQPIIDPALPGEGMWHATFAAGGSRPPVLITSFRPDPAYPQVVAGVAWIDHTRTSVHLYPGLQEPAVSMSSRGPMEVPPALRGGLVATFNSGFKLADSGGGFAYHGHTYATMHDELATIVGYTSGQVDIVAWKGGPDVGPGVTFARQDLPLIVNHGHVNPNLSDGPEWGATLGNKIFVWRSGVGIDRHGNLIYAAA
;
A
#
# COMPACT_ATOMS: atom_id res chain seq x y z
N MET A 1 17.88 19.09 13.89
CA MET A 1 17.45 18.05 14.86
C MET A 1 16.05 18.28 15.48
N ALA A 2 15.35 19.41 15.24
CA ALA A 2 14.05 19.69 15.89
C ALA A 2 12.84 19.57 14.93
N GLN A 3 12.78 18.50 14.12
CA GLN A 3 11.62 18.26 13.25
C GLN A 3 10.64 17.31 13.93
N ARG A 4 9.34 17.63 13.86
CA ARG A 4 8.25 16.84 14.44
C ARG A 4 8.21 15.47 13.75
N SER A 5 8.28 14.40 14.53
CA SER A 5 8.23 13.01 14.06
C SER A 5 7.66 12.14 15.17
N ASP A 6 6.82 11.19 14.79
CA ASP A 6 6.27 10.11 15.61
C ASP A 6 7.19 8.87 15.66
N SER A 7 8.25 8.86 14.86
CA SER A 7 9.29 7.84 14.89
C SER A 7 10.15 7.92 16.16
N SER A 8 10.61 6.76 16.64
CA SER A 8 11.54 6.70 17.76
C SER A 8 12.85 7.46 17.45
N LEU A 9 13.56 7.93 18.48
CA LEU A 9 14.84 8.64 18.31
C LEU A 9 15.87 7.84 17.49
N GLY A 10 15.84 6.51 17.59
CA GLY A 10 16.69 5.61 16.80
C GLY A 10 16.38 5.69 15.31
N ILE A 11 15.11 5.54 14.92
CA ILE A 11 14.65 5.65 13.53
C ILE A 11 15.00 7.04 12.97
N ARG A 12 14.73 8.10 13.76
CA ARG A 12 15.04 9.49 13.35
C ARG A 12 16.54 9.71 13.11
N THR A 13 17.41 9.02 13.86
CA THR A 13 18.86 9.11 13.69
C THR A 13 19.31 8.40 12.41
N VAL A 14 18.75 7.22 12.12
CA VAL A 14 19.00 6.48 10.87
C VAL A 14 18.50 7.28 9.65
N GLU A 15 17.30 7.83 9.72
CA GLU A 15 16.74 8.70 8.69
C GLU A 15 17.60 9.93 8.45
N TRP A 16 18.06 10.60 9.52
CA TRP A 16 18.97 11.74 9.40
C TRP A 16 20.29 11.36 8.74
N LEU A 17 20.91 10.25 9.14
CA LEU A 17 22.14 9.75 8.51
C LEU A 17 21.93 9.47 7.01
N ARG A 18 20.81 8.84 6.65
CA ARG A 18 20.41 8.56 5.28
C ARG A 18 20.18 9.83 4.47
N ASP A 19 19.55 10.84 5.07
CA ASP A 19 19.26 12.11 4.40
C ASP A 19 20.50 13.03 4.32
N ASN A 20 21.56 12.76 5.09
CA ASN A 20 22.80 13.57 5.15
C ASN A 20 24.03 12.83 4.58
N GLY A 21 23.82 11.97 3.58
CA GLY A 21 24.92 11.41 2.77
C GLY A 21 25.51 10.10 3.27
N ALA A 22 25.03 9.52 4.37
CA ALA A 22 25.45 8.20 4.84
C ALA A 22 24.55 7.05 4.35
N ARG A 23 23.81 7.26 3.23
CA ARG A 23 22.91 6.26 2.62
C ARG A 23 23.56 4.89 2.43
N GLY A 24 24.80 4.85 1.93
CA GLY A 24 25.50 3.58 1.69
C GLY A 24 25.82 2.80 2.97
N ILE A 25 26.14 3.50 4.06
CA ILE A 25 26.44 2.89 5.36
C ILE A 25 25.15 2.39 6.02
N VAL A 26 24.08 3.20 5.99
CA VAL A 26 22.74 2.80 6.46
C VAL A 26 22.26 1.56 5.73
N ASN A 27 22.31 1.55 4.39
CA ASN A 27 21.93 0.38 3.60
C ASN A 27 22.80 -0.83 3.94
N THR A 28 24.11 -0.66 4.18
CA THR A 28 25.00 -1.79 4.57
C THR A 28 24.62 -2.37 5.93
N VAL A 29 24.29 -1.51 6.90
CA VAL A 29 23.86 -1.92 8.24
C VAL A 29 22.45 -2.52 8.22
N GLU A 30 21.51 -1.94 7.46
CA GLU A 30 20.17 -2.51 7.25
C GLU A 30 20.27 -3.86 6.55
N ASN A 31 21.13 -4.02 5.53
CA ASN A 31 21.38 -5.30 4.88
C ASN A 31 21.91 -6.33 5.86
N TRP A 32 22.88 -5.94 6.69
CA TRP A 32 23.43 -6.82 7.69
C TRP A 32 22.38 -7.19 8.75
N TYR A 33 21.67 -6.20 9.30
CA TYR A 33 20.62 -6.42 10.31
C TYR A 33 19.50 -7.29 9.76
N TYR A 34 18.95 -6.98 8.59
CA TYR A 34 17.89 -7.78 8.00
C TYR A 34 18.39 -9.11 7.46
N SER A 35 19.66 -9.27 7.07
CA SER A 35 20.22 -10.60 6.74
C SER A 35 20.30 -11.51 7.96
N LEU A 36 20.58 -10.94 9.15
CA LEU A 36 20.63 -11.67 10.41
C LEU A 36 19.24 -11.93 11.00
N ASN A 37 18.27 -11.05 10.74
CA ASN A 37 16.89 -11.15 11.24
C ASN A 37 15.89 -11.64 10.20
N ALA A 38 16.34 -11.99 8.99
CA ALA A 38 15.47 -12.57 7.97
C ALA A 38 14.84 -13.85 8.54
N PRO A 39 13.53 -14.08 8.34
CA PRO A 39 12.93 -15.34 8.69
C PRO A 39 13.74 -16.46 8.05
N ALA A 40 14.12 -17.47 8.83
CA ALA A 40 14.77 -18.63 8.27
C ALA A 40 13.88 -19.22 7.17
N LYS A 41 14.47 -19.61 6.03
CA LYS A 41 13.75 -20.33 4.99
C LYS A 41 13.21 -21.63 5.57
N GLY A 42 11.93 -21.92 5.35
CA GLY A 42 11.23 -22.99 6.05
C GLY A 42 10.89 -22.63 7.50
N GLY A 43 10.73 -23.64 8.35
CA GLY A 43 10.20 -23.50 9.71
C GLY A 43 8.84 -24.18 9.88
N PRO A 44 8.33 -24.29 11.11
CA PRO A 44 7.05 -24.93 11.35
C PRO A 44 5.93 -24.14 10.66
N ALA A 45 5.09 -24.84 9.90
CA ALA A 45 3.92 -24.22 9.29
C ALA A 45 3.00 -23.62 10.37
N LEU A 46 2.42 -22.46 10.07
CA LEU A 46 1.35 -21.91 10.89
C LEU A 46 0.20 -22.90 11.01
N ARG A 47 -0.42 -22.95 12.19
CA ARG A 47 -1.64 -23.73 12.44
C ARG A 47 -2.91 -22.89 12.30
N ALA A 48 -2.77 -21.57 12.42
CA ALA A 48 -3.85 -20.60 12.33
C ALA A 48 -3.30 -19.26 11.82
N LEU A 49 -4.17 -18.50 11.16
CA LEU A 49 -3.86 -17.13 10.76
C LEU A 49 -3.93 -16.19 11.97
N PRO A 50 -3.10 -15.12 12.01
CA PRO A 50 -3.24 -14.07 13.01
C PRO A 50 -4.64 -13.45 12.99
N ALA A 51 -5.15 -13.08 14.16
CA ALA A 51 -6.41 -12.35 14.26
C ALA A 51 -6.31 -11.01 13.51
N GLN A 52 -7.31 -10.70 12.70
CA GLN A 52 -7.39 -9.44 11.98
C GLN A 52 -8.24 -8.45 12.77
N SER A 53 -7.63 -7.35 13.21
CA SER A 53 -8.35 -6.24 13.85
C SER A 53 -9.38 -5.65 12.89
N GLY A 54 -10.62 -5.47 13.36
CA GLY A 54 -11.71 -4.87 12.56
C GLY A 54 -12.63 -5.86 11.84
N VAL A 55 -12.37 -7.17 11.93
CA VAL A 55 -13.34 -8.20 11.52
C VAL A 55 -14.55 -8.13 12.44
N LEU A 56 -15.74 -8.01 11.84
CA LEU A 56 -16.98 -8.15 12.59
C LEU A 56 -17.13 -9.60 13.05
N ALA A 57 -17.30 -9.80 14.36
CA ALA A 57 -17.60 -11.12 14.90
C ALA A 57 -18.81 -11.69 14.15
N THR A 58 -18.64 -12.85 13.50
CA THR A 58 -19.72 -13.55 12.84
C THR A 58 -20.65 -14.12 13.91
N GLY A 59 -21.57 -13.30 14.41
CA GLY A 59 -22.81 -13.82 14.96
C GLY A 59 -23.52 -14.52 13.83
N ALA A 60 -23.49 -15.86 13.82
CA ALA A 60 -24.19 -16.70 12.88
C ALA A 60 -25.71 -16.49 13.02
N THR A 61 -26.22 -15.39 12.47
CA THR A 61 -27.60 -15.32 12.03
C THR A 61 -27.58 -15.74 10.58
N VAL A 62 -28.28 -16.85 10.29
CA VAL A 62 -28.59 -17.27 8.92
C VAL A 62 -29.43 -16.14 8.32
N VAL A 63 -28.76 -15.16 7.72
CA VAL A 63 -29.43 -14.16 6.89
C VAL A 63 -29.71 -14.88 5.58
N HIS A 64 -30.99 -15.06 5.26
CA HIS A 64 -31.43 -15.52 3.95
C HIS A 64 -30.55 -14.90 2.86
N HIS A 65 -30.04 -15.72 1.94
CA HIS A 65 -29.26 -15.30 0.78
C HIS A 65 -30.10 -14.35 -0.10
N HIS A 66 -30.23 -13.08 0.31
CA HIS A 66 -30.56 -12.04 -0.63
C HIS A 66 -29.43 -12.00 -1.64
N ARG A 67 -29.76 -12.17 -2.92
CA ARG A 67 -28.81 -12.02 -4.01
C ARG A 67 -28.10 -10.68 -3.82
N VAL A 68 -26.81 -10.75 -3.52
CA VAL A 68 -25.97 -9.57 -3.41
C VAL A 68 -25.88 -8.99 -4.81
N HIS A 69 -26.61 -7.90 -5.09
CA HIS A 69 -26.65 -7.26 -6.40
C HIS A 69 -25.40 -6.41 -6.73
N HIS A 70 -24.39 -6.44 -5.85
CA HIS A 70 -23.13 -5.72 -6.04
C HIS A 70 -21.96 -6.70 -6.14
N TYR A 71 -20.93 -6.31 -6.89
CA TYR A 71 -19.71 -7.09 -7.01
C TYR A 71 -19.00 -7.23 -5.65
N ARG A 72 -18.46 -8.42 -5.40
CA ARG A 72 -17.51 -8.71 -4.34
C ARG A 72 -16.33 -9.48 -4.94
N PRO A 73 -15.11 -9.27 -4.45
CA PRO A 73 -13.95 -9.99 -4.94
C PRO A 73 -14.09 -11.50 -4.66
N PRO A 74 -13.63 -12.36 -5.59
CA PRO A 74 -13.54 -13.80 -5.32
C PRO A 74 -12.53 -14.07 -4.19
N ARG A 75 -12.66 -15.23 -3.53
CA ARG A 75 -11.68 -15.71 -2.55
C ARG A 75 -10.28 -15.73 -3.17
N ILE A 76 -9.27 -15.28 -2.43
CA ILE A 76 -7.87 -15.49 -2.83
C ILE A 76 -7.56 -16.98 -2.67
N GLN A 77 -7.12 -17.62 -3.75
CA GLN A 77 -6.79 -19.05 -3.73
C GLN A 77 -5.52 -19.28 -2.90
N PRO A 78 -5.56 -20.09 -1.82
CA PRO A 78 -4.34 -20.46 -1.10
C PRO A 78 -3.38 -21.23 -1.99
N ILE A 79 -2.10 -20.91 -1.87
CA ILE A 79 -1.01 -21.54 -2.64
C ILE A 79 -0.19 -22.55 -1.81
N ILE A 80 -0.47 -22.66 -0.50
CA ILE A 80 0.15 -23.61 0.43
C ILE A 80 -0.91 -24.63 0.87
N ASP A 81 -0.57 -25.92 0.76
CA ASP A 81 -1.42 -27.03 1.20
C ASP A 81 -0.90 -27.65 2.52
N PRO A 82 -1.78 -27.96 3.50
CA PRO A 82 -3.20 -27.61 3.53
C PRO A 82 -3.44 -26.12 3.71
N ALA A 83 -4.54 -25.64 3.15
CA ALA A 83 -5.04 -24.29 3.42
C ALA A 83 -5.45 -24.16 4.90
N LEU A 84 -5.18 -22.99 5.50
CA LEU A 84 -5.64 -22.69 6.85
C LEU A 84 -7.12 -22.29 6.85
N PRO A 85 -7.85 -22.53 7.98
CA PRO A 85 -9.21 -22.03 8.13
C PRO A 85 -9.28 -20.52 7.88
N GLY A 86 -10.20 -20.09 7.02
CA GLY A 86 -10.39 -18.68 6.66
C GLY A 86 -9.38 -18.09 5.67
N GLU A 87 -8.37 -18.85 5.23
CA GLU A 87 -7.31 -18.36 4.35
C GLU A 87 -7.86 -17.85 3.01
N GLY A 88 -7.56 -16.61 2.66
CA GLY A 88 -8.05 -15.93 1.46
C GLY A 88 -9.55 -15.62 1.45
N MET A 89 -10.30 -15.91 2.53
CA MET A 89 -11.71 -15.57 2.64
C MET A 89 -11.88 -14.10 3.06
N TRP A 90 -12.77 -13.39 2.37
CA TRP A 90 -13.05 -11.97 2.62
C TRP A 90 -14.02 -11.79 3.80
N HIS A 91 -13.61 -10.97 4.75
CA HIS A 91 -14.39 -10.60 5.93
C HIS A 91 -14.82 -9.14 5.84
N ALA A 92 -16.09 -8.88 6.18
CA ALA A 92 -16.60 -7.53 6.26
C ALA A 92 -15.99 -6.77 7.44
N THR A 93 -15.62 -5.51 7.18
CA THR A 93 -15.29 -4.55 8.23
C THR A 93 -16.42 -3.52 8.36
N PHE A 94 -16.47 -2.81 9.48
CA PHE A 94 -17.45 -1.76 9.80
C PHE A 94 -18.93 -2.23 9.82
N ALA A 95 -19.49 -2.43 11.01
CA ALA A 95 -20.88 -2.92 11.18
C ALA A 95 -21.93 -2.01 10.53
N ALA A 96 -21.68 -0.70 10.51
CA ALA A 96 -22.53 0.30 9.87
C ALA A 96 -22.65 0.13 8.34
N GLY A 97 -21.76 -0.64 7.72
CA GLY A 97 -21.80 -0.95 6.28
C GLY A 97 -22.93 -1.90 5.87
N GLY A 98 -23.58 -2.56 6.83
CA GLY A 98 -24.69 -3.50 6.57
C GLY A 98 -24.32 -4.58 5.56
N SER A 99 -25.18 -4.81 4.56
CA SER A 99 -24.98 -5.83 3.51
C SER A 99 -23.89 -5.48 2.49
N ARG A 100 -23.43 -4.21 2.45
CA ARG A 100 -22.45 -3.70 1.50
C ARG A 100 -21.37 -2.89 2.23
N PRO A 101 -20.47 -3.56 2.96
CA PRO A 101 -19.39 -2.90 3.69
C PRO A 101 -18.45 -2.18 2.71
N PRO A 102 -17.94 -0.98 3.06
CA PRO A 102 -17.05 -0.20 2.20
C PRO A 102 -15.67 -0.85 2.06
N VAL A 103 -15.29 -1.72 2.99
CA VAL A 103 -14.01 -2.43 3.01
C VAL A 103 -14.24 -3.90 3.35
N LEU A 104 -13.52 -4.78 2.67
CA LEU A 104 -13.37 -6.18 3.00
C LEU A 104 -11.89 -6.46 3.27
N ILE A 105 -11.58 -7.31 4.23
CA ILE A 105 -10.20 -7.74 4.50
C ILE A 105 -10.04 -9.25 4.44
N THR A 106 -8.86 -9.70 4.06
CA THR A 106 -8.48 -11.11 4.11
C THR A 106 -7.00 -11.25 4.40
N SER A 107 -6.55 -12.46 4.68
CA SER A 107 -5.13 -12.80 4.79
C SER A 107 -4.84 -14.16 4.17
N PHE A 108 -3.62 -14.31 3.66
CA PHE A 108 -3.15 -15.56 3.06
C PHE A 108 -1.63 -15.67 3.20
N ARG A 109 -1.10 -16.90 3.10
CA ARG A 109 0.34 -17.12 3.06
C ARG A 109 0.83 -16.95 1.61
N PRO A 110 1.71 -15.97 1.31
CA PRO A 110 2.04 -15.60 -0.06
C PRO A 110 3.23 -16.37 -0.64
N ASP A 111 3.94 -17.16 0.18
CA ASP A 111 5.17 -17.85 -0.25
C ASP A 111 5.31 -19.23 0.40
N PRO A 112 5.29 -20.33 -0.37
CA PRO A 112 5.52 -21.69 0.15
C PRO A 112 6.89 -21.90 0.80
N ALA A 113 7.91 -21.11 0.44
CA ALA A 113 9.23 -21.17 1.06
C ALA A 113 9.25 -20.55 2.47
N TYR A 114 8.24 -19.74 2.80
CA TYR A 114 8.11 -19.03 4.07
C TYR A 114 6.67 -19.17 4.61
N PRO A 115 6.26 -20.39 5.01
CA PRO A 115 4.89 -20.70 5.44
C PRO A 115 4.42 -19.97 6.71
N GLN A 116 5.31 -19.23 7.37
CA GLN A 116 5.06 -18.35 8.51
C GLN A 116 4.70 -16.91 8.12
N VAL A 117 4.96 -16.50 6.88
CA VAL A 117 4.66 -15.15 6.40
C VAL A 117 3.19 -15.09 6.00
N VAL A 118 2.53 -14.00 6.40
CA VAL A 118 1.12 -13.75 6.12
C VAL A 118 0.98 -12.38 5.49
N ALA A 119 0.40 -12.33 4.30
CA ALA A 119 -0.02 -11.09 3.66
C ALA A 119 -1.44 -10.73 4.11
N GLY A 120 -1.66 -9.47 4.49
CA GLY A 120 -2.98 -8.89 4.67
C GLY A 120 -3.40 -8.16 3.40
N VAL A 121 -4.67 -8.30 3.00
CA VAL A 121 -5.23 -7.61 1.84
C VAL A 121 -6.54 -6.93 2.22
N ALA A 122 -6.70 -5.68 1.82
CA ALA A 122 -7.94 -4.94 1.87
C ALA A 122 -8.47 -4.69 0.45
N TRP A 123 -9.76 -4.96 0.24
CA TRP A 123 -10.53 -4.56 -0.94
C TRP A 123 -11.45 -3.42 -0.52
N ILE A 124 -11.45 -2.31 -1.25
CA ILE A 124 -12.14 -1.07 -0.88
C ILE A 124 -13.09 -0.68 -2.04
N ASP A 125 -14.40 -0.66 -1.75
CA ASP A 125 -15.46 -0.36 -2.73
C ASP A 125 -15.40 1.12 -3.13
N HIS A 126 -14.96 1.40 -4.35
CA HIS A 126 -14.81 2.78 -4.84
C HIS A 126 -16.16 3.51 -4.97
N THR A 127 -17.28 2.80 -5.07
CA THR A 127 -18.61 3.41 -5.14
C THR A 127 -19.13 3.88 -3.78
N ARG A 128 -18.42 3.54 -2.70
CA ARG A 128 -18.78 3.85 -1.32
C ARG A 128 -17.71 4.65 -0.59
N THR A 129 -16.58 4.89 -1.24
CA THR A 129 -15.40 5.50 -0.64
C THR A 129 -14.80 6.53 -1.59
N SER A 130 -14.00 7.44 -1.03
CA SER A 130 -13.23 8.41 -1.78
C SER A 130 -11.80 8.41 -1.26
N VAL A 131 -10.81 8.53 -2.14
CA VAL A 131 -9.40 8.60 -1.77
C VAL A 131 -8.94 10.04 -1.75
N HIS A 132 -8.19 10.39 -0.71
CA HIS A 132 -7.57 11.71 -0.55
C HIS A 132 -6.08 11.51 -0.28
N LEU A 133 -5.24 12.33 -0.90
CA LEU A 133 -3.82 12.40 -0.61
C LEU A 133 -3.56 13.63 0.27
N TYR A 134 -2.86 13.46 1.37
CA TYR A 134 -2.44 14.59 2.22
C TYR A 134 -0.91 14.64 2.23
N PRO A 135 -0.29 15.72 1.70
CA PRO A 135 1.14 15.94 1.87
C PRO A 135 1.45 15.96 3.37
N GLY A 136 2.43 15.19 3.80
CA GLY A 136 2.85 15.18 5.21
C GLY A 136 3.57 16.47 5.61
N LEU A 137 3.91 16.54 6.91
CA LEU A 137 4.63 17.67 7.50
C LEU A 137 5.99 17.93 6.83
N GLN A 138 6.64 16.88 6.34
CA GLN A 138 8.00 16.94 5.78
C GLN A 138 8.01 16.43 4.33
N GLU A 139 7.43 15.24 4.11
CA GLU A 139 7.37 14.62 2.79
C GLU A 139 6.05 14.92 2.07
N PRO A 140 6.07 15.06 0.73
CA PRO A 140 7.26 15.09 -0.13
C PRO A 140 8.12 16.34 0.11
N ALA A 141 9.44 16.20 0.07
CA ALA A 141 10.42 17.28 0.28
C ALA A 141 10.51 18.26 -0.91
N VAL A 142 9.40 18.94 -1.22
CA VAL A 142 9.25 19.95 -2.28
C VAL A 142 8.76 21.28 -1.69
N SER A 143 9.05 22.37 -2.41
CA SER A 143 8.52 23.69 -2.07
C SER A 143 7.04 23.77 -2.46
N MET A 144 6.17 23.98 -1.48
CA MET A 144 4.73 24.11 -1.68
C MET A 144 4.26 25.41 -1.01
N SER A 145 3.44 26.18 -1.71
CA SER A 145 2.80 27.38 -1.13
C SER A 145 1.88 27.03 0.04
N SER A 146 1.28 25.84 0.02
CA SER A 146 0.52 25.26 1.11
C SER A 146 0.55 23.72 1.04
N ARG A 147 0.73 23.06 2.18
CA ARG A 147 0.63 21.60 2.33
C ARG A 147 -0.77 21.12 2.73
N GLY A 148 -1.70 22.05 2.92
CA GLY A 148 -3.03 21.73 3.45
C GLY A 148 -2.98 21.22 4.91
N PRO A 149 -3.89 20.32 5.31
CA PRO A 149 -4.03 19.91 6.70
C PRO A 149 -2.88 19.03 7.22
N MET A 150 -2.12 18.39 6.34
CA MET A 150 -1.01 17.47 6.67
C MET A 150 -1.40 16.25 7.53
N GLU A 151 -2.70 16.03 7.69
CA GLU A 151 -3.33 14.93 8.40
C GLU A 151 -4.74 14.74 7.84
N VAL A 152 -5.40 13.63 8.17
CA VAL A 152 -6.84 13.48 7.92
C VAL A 152 -7.59 14.53 8.74
N PRO A 153 -8.32 15.47 8.10
CA PRO A 153 -9.06 16.51 8.80
C PRO A 153 -9.99 15.93 9.88
N PRO A 154 -10.05 16.52 11.09
CA PRO A 154 -10.89 16.00 12.17
C PRO A 154 -12.34 15.72 11.78
N ALA A 155 -12.93 16.58 10.95
CA ALA A 155 -14.29 16.43 10.44
C ALA A 155 -14.52 15.17 9.58
N LEU A 156 -13.47 14.62 8.96
CA LEU A 156 -13.56 13.43 8.11
C LEU A 156 -13.26 12.13 8.87
N ARG A 157 -12.71 12.19 10.09
CA ARG A 157 -12.27 11.00 10.85
C ARG A 157 -13.42 10.05 11.20
N GLY A 158 -14.63 10.56 11.39
CA GLY A 158 -15.80 9.74 11.69
C GLY A 158 -16.23 8.81 10.54
N GLY A 159 -15.85 9.12 9.30
CA GLY A 159 -16.11 8.31 8.12
C GLY A 159 -14.86 7.62 7.55
N LEU A 160 -13.74 7.67 8.27
CA LEU A 160 -12.47 7.13 7.81
C LEU A 160 -12.50 5.60 7.86
N VAL A 161 -12.29 4.97 6.70
CA VAL A 161 -12.29 3.51 6.58
C VAL A 161 -10.89 2.89 6.52
N ALA A 162 -9.88 3.66 6.09
CA ALA A 162 -8.50 3.24 6.00
C ALA A 162 -7.54 4.43 5.86
N THR A 163 -6.30 4.25 6.32
CA THR A 163 -5.14 5.10 5.99
C THR A 163 -3.95 4.19 5.75
N PHE A 164 -3.12 4.53 4.78
CA PHE A 164 -1.90 3.80 4.46
C PHE A 164 -0.82 4.78 3.97
N ASN A 165 0.44 4.38 4.07
CA ASN A 165 1.56 5.15 3.54
C ASN A 165 1.45 5.28 2.01
N SER A 166 2.10 6.31 1.47
CA SER A 166 2.20 6.51 0.02
C SER A 166 3.42 5.76 -0.54
N GLY A 167 4.05 6.30 -1.58
CA GLY A 167 5.32 5.79 -2.11
C GLY A 167 6.54 6.17 -1.25
N PHE A 168 7.74 5.78 -1.73
CA PHE A 168 9.02 6.17 -1.15
C PHE A 168 9.19 7.70 -1.10
N LYS A 169 10.23 8.21 -0.43
CA LYS A 169 10.59 9.63 -0.57
C LYS A 169 10.94 9.93 -2.03
N LEU A 170 10.74 11.17 -2.48
CA LEU A 170 11.12 11.57 -3.85
C LEU A 170 12.61 11.39 -4.10
N ALA A 171 13.44 11.65 -3.10
CA ALA A 171 14.89 11.48 -3.18
C ALA A 171 15.34 10.00 -3.28
N ASP A 172 14.42 9.04 -3.09
CA ASP A 172 14.68 7.61 -3.20
C ASP A 172 14.02 7.02 -4.45
N SER A 173 12.75 7.38 -4.72
CA SER A 173 12.01 6.91 -5.90
C SER A 173 12.46 7.58 -7.20
N GLY A 174 12.91 8.83 -7.15
CA GLY A 174 13.11 9.65 -8.34
C GLY A 174 11.81 9.98 -9.09
N GLY A 175 10.64 9.68 -8.49
CA GLY A 175 9.34 9.87 -9.13
C GLY A 175 8.77 11.28 -8.92
N GLY A 176 7.66 11.56 -9.61
CA GLY A 176 6.93 12.82 -9.53
C GLY A 176 5.88 12.91 -8.43
N PHE A 177 5.42 14.16 -8.23
CA PHE A 177 4.38 14.50 -7.27
C PHE A 177 3.59 15.71 -7.75
N ALA A 178 2.27 15.57 -7.79
CA ALA A 178 1.33 16.65 -8.04
C ALA A 178 0.21 16.66 -7.01
N TYR A 179 -0.22 17.86 -6.65
CA TYR A 179 -1.26 18.09 -5.65
C TYR A 179 -2.06 19.34 -5.98
N HIS A 180 -3.38 19.27 -5.86
CA HIS A 180 -4.32 20.33 -6.23
C HIS A 180 -4.08 20.86 -7.66
N GLY A 181 -3.87 19.95 -8.61
CA GLY A 181 -3.64 20.28 -10.03
C GLY A 181 -2.29 20.94 -10.33
N HIS A 182 -1.38 21.05 -9.36
CA HIS A 182 -0.04 21.60 -9.56
C HIS A 182 1.01 20.50 -9.43
N THR A 183 1.92 20.43 -10.41
CA THR A 183 3.12 19.60 -10.36
C THR A 183 4.16 20.26 -9.46
N TYR A 184 4.59 19.58 -8.40
CA TYR A 184 5.67 20.05 -7.53
C TYR A 184 6.98 19.26 -7.70
N ALA A 185 6.89 18.06 -8.25
CA ALA A 185 8.03 17.29 -8.74
C ALA A 185 7.66 16.68 -10.10
N THR A 186 8.59 16.79 -11.06
CA THR A 186 8.41 16.35 -12.45
C THR A 186 7.86 14.94 -12.53
N MET A 187 6.81 14.76 -13.33
CA MET A 187 6.26 13.43 -13.62
C MET A 187 7.12 12.74 -14.68
N HIS A 188 7.38 11.45 -14.50
CA HIS A 188 8.21 10.65 -15.39
C HIS A 188 7.38 9.55 -16.03
N ASP A 189 7.61 9.32 -17.33
CA ASP A 189 6.95 8.24 -18.05
C ASP A 189 7.28 6.87 -17.45
N GLU A 190 6.37 5.91 -17.62
CA GLU A 190 6.46 4.50 -17.18
C GLU A 190 6.44 4.25 -15.67
N LEU A 191 6.64 5.26 -14.83
CA LEU A 191 6.51 5.07 -13.39
C LEU A 191 5.05 4.82 -13.01
N ALA A 192 4.84 3.88 -12.09
CA ALA A 192 3.53 3.62 -11.53
C ALA A 192 3.05 4.90 -10.84
N THR A 193 1.84 5.32 -11.19
CA THR A 193 1.27 6.56 -10.68
C THR A 193 -0.13 6.29 -10.19
N ILE A 194 -0.36 6.53 -8.90
CA ILE A 194 -1.73 6.68 -8.39
C ILE A 194 -2.20 8.10 -8.72
N VAL A 195 -3.32 8.21 -9.42
CA VAL A 195 -3.89 9.47 -9.91
C VAL A 195 -5.30 9.62 -9.36
N GLY A 196 -5.56 10.76 -8.72
CA GLY A 196 -6.92 11.21 -8.41
C GLY A 196 -7.38 12.21 -9.45
N TYR A 197 -8.60 12.07 -9.93
CA TYR A 197 -9.20 12.97 -10.91
C TYR A 197 -10.24 13.89 -10.27
N THR A 198 -10.53 15.03 -10.90
CA THR A 198 -11.58 15.97 -10.49
C THR A 198 -12.99 15.37 -10.58
N SER A 199 -13.16 14.29 -11.35
CA SER A 199 -14.38 13.48 -11.40
C SER A 199 -14.63 12.66 -10.13
N GLY A 200 -13.62 12.53 -9.25
CA GLY A 200 -13.64 11.64 -8.08
C GLY A 200 -13.13 10.22 -8.39
N GLN A 201 -12.84 9.90 -9.66
CA GLN A 201 -12.19 8.65 -10.03
C GLN A 201 -10.75 8.61 -9.51
N VAL A 202 -10.30 7.42 -9.14
CA VAL A 202 -8.90 7.11 -8.83
C VAL A 202 -8.44 6.03 -9.79
N ASP A 203 -7.20 6.15 -10.27
CA ASP A 203 -6.59 5.17 -11.15
C ASP A 203 -5.13 4.90 -10.77
N ILE A 204 -4.58 3.78 -11.25
CA ILE A 204 -3.17 3.41 -11.12
C ILE A 204 -2.65 3.06 -12.51
N VAL A 205 -1.74 3.90 -13.03
CA VAL A 205 -1.31 3.85 -14.42
C VAL A 205 0.21 3.78 -14.53
N ALA A 206 0.71 3.24 -15.64
CA ALA A 206 2.04 3.58 -16.14
C ALA A 206 1.92 4.98 -16.77
N TRP A 207 2.57 5.97 -16.17
CA TRP A 207 2.37 7.35 -16.58
C TRP A 207 2.84 7.62 -18.00
N LYS A 208 2.05 8.39 -18.75
CA LYS A 208 2.34 8.87 -20.11
C LYS A 208 1.86 10.32 -20.33
N GLY A 209 1.59 11.04 -19.25
CA GLY A 209 0.96 12.37 -19.29
C GLY A 209 1.93 13.53 -19.54
N GLY A 210 3.23 13.25 -19.75
CA GLY A 210 4.26 14.28 -19.82
C GLY A 210 4.75 14.74 -18.44
N PRO A 211 5.63 15.77 -18.37
CA PRO A 211 6.28 16.18 -17.13
C PRO A 211 5.35 16.85 -16.12
N ASP A 212 4.19 17.35 -16.58
CA ASP A 212 3.22 18.07 -15.78
C ASP A 212 1.84 17.42 -15.85
N VAL A 213 1.09 17.50 -14.75
CA VAL A 213 -0.29 16.99 -14.73
C VAL A 213 -1.25 17.94 -15.46
N GLY A 214 -2.24 17.37 -16.12
CA GLY A 214 -3.33 18.13 -16.74
C GLY A 214 -4.37 18.65 -15.73
N PRO A 215 -5.27 19.56 -16.14
CA PRO A 215 -6.25 20.21 -15.26
C PRO A 215 -7.30 19.26 -14.67
N GLY A 216 -7.43 18.03 -15.20
CA GLY A 216 -8.32 17.00 -14.67
C GLY A 216 -7.78 16.25 -13.46
N VAL A 217 -6.53 16.48 -13.05
CA VAL A 217 -5.86 15.76 -11.97
C VAL A 217 -5.93 16.54 -10.67
N THR A 218 -6.44 15.93 -9.60
CA THR A 218 -6.43 16.50 -8.24
C THR A 218 -5.16 16.15 -7.48
N PHE A 219 -4.65 14.94 -7.66
CA PHE A 219 -3.33 14.54 -7.18
C PHE A 219 -2.72 13.47 -8.09
N ALA A 220 -1.40 13.42 -8.14
CA ALA A 220 -0.67 12.31 -8.74
C ALA A 220 0.56 12.02 -7.90
N ARG A 221 0.78 10.75 -7.55
CA ARG A 221 1.99 10.31 -6.85
C ARG A 221 2.60 9.16 -7.62
N GLN A 222 3.83 9.35 -8.04
CA GLN A 222 4.61 8.27 -8.65
C GLN A 222 5.37 7.48 -7.59
N ASP A 223 5.73 6.25 -7.90
CA ASP A 223 6.69 5.52 -7.08
C ASP A 223 7.68 4.79 -7.99
N LEU A 224 7.79 3.47 -7.86
CA LEU A 224 8.56 2.61 -8.74
C LEU A 224 7.71 2.22 -9.98
N PRO A 225 8.25 1.49 -10.97
CA PRO A 225 7.43 0.93 -12.05
C PRO A 225 6.28 0.05 -11.53
N LEU A 226 5.29 -0.22 -12.38
CA LEU A 226 4.17 -1.11 -11.99
C LEU A 226 4.68 -2.54 -11.79
N ILE A 227 4.27 -3.16 -10.68
CA ILE A 227 4.52 -4.60 -10.42
C ILE A 227 3.54 -5.50 -11.19
N VAL A 228 2.34 -4.99 -11.50
CA VAL A 228 1.33 -5.62 -12.35
C VAL A 228 0.72 -4.55 -13.24
N ASN A 229 0.71 -4.80 -14.55
CA ASN A 229 0.13 -3.90 -15.55
C ASN A 229 -0.83 -4.71 -16.44
N HIS A 230 -2.10 -4.32 -16.48
CA HIS A 230 -3.16 -5.04 -17.23
C HIS A 230 -3.22 -6.56 -16.92
N GLY A 231 -2.98 -6.94 -15.67
CA GLY A 231 -2.97 -8.35 -15.24
C GLY A 231 -1.68 -9.11 -15.54
N HIS A 232 -0.68 -8.46 -16.15
CA HIS A 232 0.64 -9.03 -16.41
C HIS A 232 1.64 -8.58 -15.35
N VAL A 233 2.31 -9.54 -14.73
CA VAL A 233 3.38 -9.28 -13.76
C VAL A 233 4.57 -8.65 -14.48
N ASN A 234 5.22 -7.69 -13.82
CA ASN A 234 6.44 -7.09 -14.33
C ASN A 234 7.55 -8.15 -14.44
N PRO A 235 8.20 -8.33 -15.60
CA PRO A 235 9.25 -9.35 -15.76
C PRO A 235 10.45 -9.14 -14.83
N ASN A 236 10.69 -7.92 -14.35
CA ASN A 236 11.79 -7.59 -13.45
C ASN A 236 11.45 -7.77 -11.95
N LEU A 237 10.24 -8.25 -11.60
CA LEU A 237 9.77 -8.24 -10.21
C LEU A 237 10.63 -9.07 -9.24
N SER A 238 11.30 -10.12 -9.74
CA SER A 238 12.09 -11.03 -8.89
C SER A 238 13.52 -10.54 -8.63
N ASP A 239 14.25 -10.18 -9.70
CA ASP A 239 15.70 -9.92 -9.63
C ASP A 239 16.09 -8.52 -10.13
N GLY A 240 15.10 -7.70 -10.52
CA GLY A 240 15.31 -6.36 -11.05
C GLY A 240 15.87 -5.39 -10.02
N PRO A 241 16.56 -4.32 -10.48
CA PRO A 241 17.08 -3.30 -9.57
C PRO A 241 15.99 -2.49 -8.86
N GLU A 242 14.76 -2.52 -9.35
CA GLU A 242 13.71 -1.57 -9.01
C GLU A 242 13.12 -1.81 -7.62
N TRP A 243 12.95 -3.08 -7.19
CA TRP A 243 12.29 -3.43 -5.92
C TRP A 243 13.22 -4.17 -4.95
N GLY A 244 14.18 -3.44 -4.37
CA GLY A 244 14.97 -3.96 -3.25
C GLY A 244 16.44 -4.24 -3.52
N ALA A 245 16.99 -3.71 -4.61
CA ALA A 245 18.42 -3.87 -4.94
C ALA A 245 19.34 -3.32 -3.86
N THR A 246 18.91 -2.28 -3.14
CA THR A 246 19.62 -1.75 -1.97
C THR A 246 19.80 -2.80 -0.88
N LEU A 247 18.91 -3.79 -0.82
CA LEU A 247 18.94 -4.95 0.07
C LEU A 247 19.44 -6.24 -0.59
N GLY A 248 20.01 -6.13 -1.80
CA GLY A 248 20.51 -7.25 -2.58
C GLY A 248 19.43 -8.26 -2.99
N ASN A 249 18.15 -7.86 -3.03
CA ASN A 249 17.00 -8.69 -3.41
C ASN A 249 16.82 -10.01 -2.61
N LYS A 250 17.54 -10.18 -1.48
CA LYS A 250 17.63 -11.45 -0.73
C LYS A 250 17.02 -11.39 0.66
N ILE A 251 16.41 -10.25 1.00
CA ILE A 251 16.05 -9.91 2.36
C ILE A 251 14.54 -9.68 2.44
N PHE A 252 13.88 -10.42 3.33
CA PHE A 252 12.48 -10.20 3.69
C PHE A 252 12.36 -8.94 4.55
N VAL A 253 11.74 -7.92 3.97
CA VAL A 253 11.35 -6.69 4.67
C VAL A 253 9.87 -6.46 4.46
N TRP A 254 9.25 -5.74 5.39
CA TRP A 254 7.86 -5.32 5.26
C TRP A 254 7.67 -4.52 3.98
N ARG A 255 6.68 -4.91 3.17
CA ARG A 255 6.27 -4.23 1.95
C ARG A 255 4.79 -3.93 1.99
N SER A 256 4.42 -2.87 1.27
CA SER A 256 3.02 -2.60 0.92
C SER A 256 2.89 -2.34 -0.57
N GLY A 257 1.69 -2.55 -1.09
CA GLY A 257 1.35 -2.26 -2.47
C GLY A 257 -0.10 -1.80 -2.57
N VAL A 258 -0.36 -0.92 -3.53
CA VAL A 258 -1.69 -0.47 -3.87
C VAL A 258 -1.97 -0.79 -5.35
N GLY A 259 -3.17 -1.25 -5.64
CA GLY A 259 -3.62 -1.65 -6.97
C GLY A 259 -5.10 -1.35 -7.17
N ILE A 260 -5.57 -1.49 -8.40
CA ILE A 260 -6.99 -1.37 -8.74
C ILE A 260 -7.43 -2.63 -9.48
N ASP A 261 -8.58 -3.18 -9.10
CA ASP A 261 -9.17 -4.30 -9.81
C ASP A 261 -9.90 -3.84 -11.08
N ARG A 262 -10.29 -4.79 -11.94
CA ARG A 262 -11.01 -4.51 -13.20
C ARG A 262 -12.38 -3.81 -13.04
N HIS A 263 -12.87 -3.67 -11.80
CA HIS A 263 -14.12 -3.00 -11.48
C HIS A 263 -13.88 -1.63 -10.82
N GLY A 264 -12.63 -1.15 -10.78
CA GLY A 264 -12.26 0.15 -10.22
C GLY A 264 -12.07 0.16 -8.69
N ASN A 265 -12.11 -1.00 -8.02
CA ASN A 265 -11.96 -1.05 -6.57
C ASN A 265 -10.50 -1.04 -6.17
N LEU A 266 -10.18 -0.29 -5.12
CA LEU A 266 -8.81 -0.18 -4.61
C LEU A 266 -8.46 -1.45 -3.82
N ILE A 267 -7.26 -1.97 -4.09
CA ILE A 267 -6.65 -3.09 -3.38
C ILE A 267 -5.44 -2.56 -2.64
N TYR A 268 -5.36 -2.82 -1.34
CA TYR A 268 -4.15 -2.60 -0.56
C TYR A 268 -3.64 -3.93 -0.04
N ALA A 269 -2.35 -4.20 -0.18
CA ALA A 269 -1.70 -5.40 0.34
C ALA A 269 -0.49 -5.01 1.19
N ALA A 270 -0.25 -5.75 2.28
CA ALA A 270 0.94 -5.60 3.11
C ALA A 270 1.42 -6.97 3.61
N ALA A 271 2.73 -7.20 3.57
CA ALA A 271 3.37 -8.47 3.94
C ALA A 271 4.79 -8.26 4.44
#